data_AF-A0A1Q5HB78-F1
#
_entry.id   AF-A0A1Q5HB78-F1
#
_cell.length_a   1.000
_cell.length_b   1.000
_cell.length_c   1.000
_cell.angle_alpha   90.00
_cell.angle_beta   90.00
_cell.angle_gamma   90.00
#
_symmetry.space_group_name_H-M   'P 1'
#
loop_
_entity.id
_entity.type
_entity.pdbx_description
1 polymer ?
#
loop_
_entity_poly.entity_id
_entity_poly.type
_entity_poly.pdbx_seq_one_letter_code
_entity_poly.pdbx_strand_id
1 'polypeptide(L)'
;MSMHLPVRPAWTCAGCGQAWPCLSRKRQLLAEFAGARVSLMLYLSRFFVEACVDMPATTSGTLYRRFFTWPYEPADGRQGESAPPGR
;
A
#
# COMPACT_ATOMS: atom_id res chain seq x y z
N MET A 1 -5.38 9.04 -17.02
CA MET A 1 -5.00 8.19 -15.87
C MET A 1 -3.51 7.92 -15.93
N SER A 2 -2.70 8.64 -15.16
CA SER A 2 -1.25 8.36 -15.08
C SER A 2 -1.02 7.03 -14.37
N MET A 3 -0.26 6.13 -14.99
CA MET A 3 0.11 4.86 -14.37
C MET A 3 1.18 5.12 -13.30
N HIS A 4 0.88 4.84 -12.03
CA HIS A 4 1.80 5.04 -10.91
C HIS A 4 2.67 3.79 -10.67
N LEU A 5 3.56 3.52 -11.63
CA LEU A 5 4.44 2.35 -11.63
C LEU A 5 5.76 2.60 -10.86
N PRO A 6 6.38 1.54 -10.29
CA PRO A 6 7.70 1.65 -9.67
C PRO A 6 8.80 1.83 -10.73
N VAL A 7 9.76 2.70 -10.45
CA VAL A 7 11.00 2.89 -11.21
C VAL A 7 12.15 2.40 -10.35
N ARG A 8 12.81 1.34 -10.79
CA ARG A 8 13.99 0.75 -10.14
C ARG A 8 15.27 1.40 -10.67
N PRO A 9 16.37 1.48 -9.89
CA PRO A 9 16.54 0.97 -8.52
C PRO A 9 16.18 1.98 -7.44
N ALA A 10 15.79 3.22 -7.79
CA ALA A 10 15.47 4.27 -6.82
C ALA A 10 14.11 4.04 -6.12
N TRP A 11 13.29 3.12 -6.64
CA TRP A 11 11.92 2.86 -6.22
C TRP A 11 11.07 4.13 -6.21
N THR A 12 11.23 5.01 -7.19
CA THR A 12 10.38 6.20 -7.36
C THR A 12 9.16 5.86 -8.21
N CYS A 13 8.16 6.74 -8.20
CA CYS A 13 6.94 6.54 -8.97
C CYS A 13 7.06 7.24 -10.33
N ALA A 14 6.89 6.49 -11.42
CA ALA A 14 6.92 7.06 -12.78
C ALA A 14 5.88 8.17 -13.00
N GLY A 15 4.72 8.08 -12.33
CA GLY A 15 3.63 9.04 -12.51
C GLY A 15 3.78 10.34 -11.73
N CYS A 16 4.56 10.39 -10.65
CA CYS A 16 4.64 11.58 -9.79
C CYS A 16 6.01 11.85 -9.14
N GLY A 17 7.05 11.07 -9.45
CA GLY A 17 8.41 11.22 -8.93
C GLY A 17 8.61 10.84 -7.45
N GLN A 18 7.54 10.74 -6.67
CA GLN A 18 7.58 10.41 -5.24
C GLN A 18 8.00 8.95 -4.98
N ALA A 19 8.37 8.65 -3.73
CA ALA A 19 8.66 7.28 -3.30
C ALA A 19 7.47 6.34 -3.61
N TRP A 20 7.74 5.26 -4.34
CA TRP A 20 6.74 4.23 -4.64
C TRP A 20 6.64 3.19 -3.51
N PRO A 21 5.45 2.76 -3.05
CA PRO A 21 4.13 3.18 -3.51
C PRO A 21 3.83 4.61 -3.07
N CYS A 22 3.50 5.49 -4.03
CA CYS A 22 3.09 6.86 -3.74
C CYS A 22 1.63 6.89 -3.27
N LEU A 23 1.16 8.01 -2.72
CA LEU A 23 -0.22 8.12 -2.21
C LEU A 23 -1.28 7.71 -3.25
N SER A 24 -1.13 8.11 -4.51
CA SER A 24 -2.06 7.70 -5.58
C SER A 24 -2.06 6.19 -5.80
N ARG A 25 -0.89 5.55 -5.84
CA ARG A 25 -0.81 4.09 -6.00
C ARG A 25 -1.36 3.35 -4.79
N LYS A 26 -1.10 3.85 -3.57
CA LYS A 26 -1.68 3.27 -2.34
C LYS A 26 -3.20 3.26 -2.42
N ARG A 27 -3.82 4.38 -2.80
CA ARG A 27 -5.29 4.46 -2.98
C ARG A 27 -5.81 3.51 -4.06
N GLN A 28 -5.12 3.43 -5.20
CA GLN A 28 -5.47 2.49 -6.27
C GLN A 28 -5.41 1.03 -5.78
N LEU A 29 -4.34 0.65 -5.07
CA LEU A 29 -4.18 -0.69 -4.52
C LEU A 29 -5.24 -1.02 -3.45
N LEU A 30 -5.59 -0.06 -2.59
CA LEU A 30 -6.68 -0.26 -1.61
C LEU A 30 -8.03 -0.50 -2.31
N ALA A 31 -8.30 0.18 -3.42
CA ALA A 31 -9.50 -0.03 -4.21
C ALA A 31 -9.47 -1.35 -4.99
N GLU A 32 -8.34 -1.68 -5.64
CA GLU A 32 -8.12 -2.92 -6.40
C GLU A 32 -8.27 -4.18 -5.51
N PHE A 33 -7.85 -4.10 -4.24
CA PHE A 33 -7.86 -5.21 -3.28
C PHE A 33 -8.88 -5.01 -2.14
N ALA A 34 -9.97 -4.27 -2.38
CA ALA A 34 -11.01 -4.04 -1.37
C ALA A 34 -11.53 -5.37 -0.80
N GLY A 35 -11.52 -5.52 0.53
CA GLY A 35 -11.88 -6.76 1.22
C GLY A 35 -10.85 -7.90 1.13
N ALA A 36 -9.76 -7.75 0.36
CA ALA A 36 -8.76 -8.77 0.10
C ALA A 36 -7.36 -8.38 0.63
N ARG A 37 -7.27 -7.99 1.91
CA ARG A 37 -6.05 -7.48 2.55
C ARG A 37 -4.85 -8.42 2.44
N VAL A 38 -5.05 -9.73 2.65
CA VAL A 38 -3.96 -10.72 2.56
C VAL A 38 -3.39 -10.76 1.14
N SER A 39 -4.25 -10.70 0.12
CA SER A 39 -3.85 -10.64 -1.28
C SER A 39 -3.04 -9.38 -1.60
N LEU A 40 -3.43 -8.23 -1.03
CA LEU A 40 -2.64 -6.99 -1.16
C LEU A 40 -1.24 -7.13 -0.54
N MET A 41 -1.14 -7.73 0.64
CA MET A 41 0.15 -7.96 1.31
C MET A 41 1.05 -8.90 0.50
N LEU A 42 0.49 -9.97 -0.06
CA LEU A 42 1.22 -10.89 -0.93
C LEU A 42 1.67 -10.23 -2.23
N TYR A 43 0.84 -9.36 -2.80
CA TYR A 43 1.22 -8.57 -3.98
C TYR A 43 2.39 -7.64 -3.67
N LEU A 44 2.38 -6.97 -2.51
CA LEU A 44 3.42 -6.03 -2.10
C LEU A 44 4.73 -6.71 -1.67
N SER A 45 4.68 -7.98 -1.23
CA SER A 45 5.86 -8.71 -0.75
C SER A 45 6.93 -8.89 -1.82
N ARG A 46 6.53 -9.16 -3.07
CA ARG A 46 7.45 -9.21 -4.20
C ARG A 46 8.26 -7.92 -4.33
N PHE A 47 7.57 -6.78 -4.30
CA PHE A 47 8.22 -5.48 -4.42
C PHE A 47 9.10 -5.14 -3.23
N PHE A 48 8.70 -5.53 -2.02
CA PHE A 48 9.52 -5.38 -0.82
C PHE A 48 10.85 -6.13 -0.95
N VAL A 49 10.83 -7.40 -1.40
CA VAL A 49 12.04 -8.20 -1.57
C VAL A 49 12.95 -7.59 -2.63
N GLU A 50 12.40 -7.21 -3.79
CA GLU A 50 13.18 -6.54 -4.84
C GLU A 50 13.77 -5.20 -4.36
N ALA A 51 13.03 -4.45 -3.53
CA ALA A 51 13.49 -3.18 -2.96
C ALA A 51 14.63 -3.34 -1.95
N CYS A 52 14.61 -4.40 -1.14
CA CYS A 52 15.71 -4.72 -0.23
C CYS A 52 17.01 -5.00 -0.99
N VAL A 53 16.92 -5.61 -2.18
CA VAL A 53 18.09 -5.88 -3.03
C VAL A 53 18.59 -4.59 -3.70
N ASP A 54 17.70 -3.78 -4.24
CA ASP A 54 18.07 -2.57 -4.98
C ASP A 54 18.54 -1.41 -4.09
N MET A 55 18.10 -1.36 -2.82
CA MET A 55 18.41 -0.29 -1.87
C MET A 55 19.13 -0.83 -0.62
N PRO A 56 20.34 -1.41 -0.73
CA PRO A 56 21.04 -2.05 0.39
C PRO A 56 21.42 -1.06 1.50
N ALA A 57 21.51 0.23 1.20
CA ALA A 57 21.74 1.28 2.20
C ALA A 57 20.48 1.64 3.01
N THR A 58 19.29 1.24 2.55
CA THR A 58 18.03 1.48 3.27
C THR A 58 17.73 0.31 4.19
N THR A 59 17.44 0.59 5.47
CA THR A 59 17.14 -0.48 6.42
C THR A 59 15.86 -1.22 6.05
N SER A 60 15.83 -2.53 6.29
CA SER A 60 14.65 -3.36 6.07
C SER A 60 13.43 -2.86 6.85
N GLY A 61 13.62 -2.26 8.03
CA GLY A 61 12.55 -1.65 8.82
C GLY A 61 11.91 -0.44 8.14
N THR A 62 12.72 0.41 7.49
CA THR A 62 12.22 1.54 6.69
C THR A 62 11.40 1.06 5.50
N LEU A 63 11.89 0.03 4.79
CA LEU A 63 11.16 -0.57 3.67
C LEU A 63 9.88 -1.27 4.14
N TYR A 64 9.91 -1.98 5.25
CA TYR A 64 8.73 -2.60 5.84
C TYR A 64 7.65 -1.55 6.11
N ARG A 65 8.00 -0.43 6.76
CA ARG A 65 7.05 0.66 7.02
C ARG A 65 6.47 1.24 5.73
N ARG A 66 7.31 1.44 4.72
CA ARG A 66 6.91 1.98 3.42
C ARG A 66 5.88 1.11 2.70
N PHE A 67 6.10 -0.20 2.68
CA PHE A 67 5.25 -1.16 1.96
C PHE A 67 4.04 -1.60 2.78
N PHE A 68 4.21 -1.80 4.09
CA PHE A 68 3.28 -2.61 4.85
C PHE A 68 2.57 -1.90 5.99
N THR A 69 2.81 -0.64 6.39
CA THR A 69 2.02 -0.08 7.50
C THR A 69 0.67 0.49 7.07
N TRP A 70 0.58 1.06 5.87
CA TRP A 70 -0.65 1.67 5.37
C TRP A 70 -1.78 0.68 5.00
N PRO A 71 -1.53 -0.60 4.63
CA PRO A 71 -2.59 -1.59 4.45
C PRO A 71 -3.24 -2.07 5.76
N TYR A 72 -2.66 -1.76 6.93
CA TYR A 72 -3.24 -2.07 8.24
C TYR A 72 -3.95 -0.88 8.88
N GLU A 73 -3.92 0.31 8.26
CA GLU A 73 -4.73 1.43 8.75
C GLU A 73 -6.20 0.98 8.72
N PRO A 74 -6.90 0.97 9.87
CA PRO A 74 -8.22 0.38 9.96
C PRO A 74 -9.18 1.16 9.08
N ALA A 75 -9.72 0.48 8.06
CA ALA A 75 -10.93 0.94 7.36
C ALA A 75 -12.20 0.75 8.23
N ASP A 76 -12.06 0.64 9.56
CA ASP A 76 -13.12 0.22 10.46
C ASP A 76 -13.52 1.36 11.40
N GLY A 77 -14.43 2.19 10.91
CA GLY A 77 -15.21 3.13 11.69
C GLY A 77 -16.64 3.28 11.16
N ARG A 78 -17.10 2.34 10.31
CA ARG A 78 -18.46 2.39 9.77
C ARG A 78 -18.98 1.00 9.43
N GLN A 79 -19.14 0.17 10.44
CA GLN A 79 -19.89 -1.08 10.35
C GLN A 79 -20.84 -1.20 11.55
N GLY A 80 -22.12 -0.94 11.32
CA GLY A 80 -23.22 -1.52 12.09
C GLY A 80 -23.76 -0.78 13.32
N GLU A 81 -24.22 0.47 13.19
CA GLU A 81 -25.32 0.97 14.05
C GLU A 81 -26.57 1.11 13.17
N SER A 82 -27.20 -0.02 12.87
CA SER A 82 -28.60 -0.03 12.48
C SER A 82 -29.41 -0.06 13.77
N ALA A 83 -29.72 1.12 14.30
CA ALA A 83 -30.65 1.26 15.43
C ALA A 83 -31.99 0.58 15.06
N PRO A 84 -32.57 -0.28 15.92
CA PRO A 84 -33.92 -0.76 15.70
C PRO A 84 -34.92 0.40 15.93
N PRO A 85 -36.05 0.47 15.20
CA PRO A 85 -37.06 1.47 15.48
C PRO A 85 -37.68 1.19 16.85
N GLY A 86 -37.79 2.25 17.65
CA GLY A 86 -38.35 2.20 18.98
C GLY A 86 -39.77 1.65 19.03
N ARG A 87 -40.09 1.04 20.17
CA ARG A 87 -41.45 0.83 20.65
C ARG A 87 -41.49 1.27 22.12
#